data_AF-A0A364LFR7-F1
#
_entry.id   AF-A0A364LFR7-F1
#
_cell.length_a   1.000
_cell.length_b   1.000
_cell.length_c   1.000
_cell.angle_alpha   90.00
_cell.angle_beta   90.00
_cell.angle_gamma   90.00
#
_symmetry.space_group_name_H-M   'P 1'
#
loop_
_entity.id
_entity.type
_entity.pdbx_description
1 polymer ?
#
loop_
_entity_poly.entity_id
_entity_poly.type
_entity_poly.pdbx_seq_one_letter_code
_entity_poly.pdbx_strand_id
1 'polypeptide(L)'
;MKISKAIIRLVQKAGSALVFALLSRSVFASDLLANALEGDVKDSLGSGSMFWKVFILVDIILATAMAVKSKNPMVFIGVTAVAFIPAFLLKTFVF
;
A
#
# COMPACT_ATOMS: atom_id res chain seq x y z
N MET A 1 9.49 -47.34 -34.10
CA MET A 1 8.98 -47.11 -32.73
C MET A 1 9.85 -46.21 -31.81
N LYS A 2 11.13 -45.92 -32.10
CA LYS A 2 11.99 -45.11 -31.19
C LYS A 2 11.73 -43.59 -31.27
N ILE A 3 11.44 -43.07 -32.46
CA ILE A 3 11.21 -41.64 -32.72
C ILE A 3 9.90 -41.12 -32.09
N SER A 4 8.81 -41.89 -32.15
CA SER A 4 7.54 -41.49 -31.53
C SER A 4 7.64 -41.38 -29.99
N LYS A 5 8.41 -42.25 -29.32
CA LYS A 5 8.63 -42.16 -27.87
C LYS A 5 9.48 -40.94 -27.47
N ALA A 6 10.39 -40.50 -28.34
CA ALA A 6 11.22 -39.31 -28.09
C ALA A 6 10.37 -38.02 -28.15
N ILE A 7 9.48 -37.93 -29.14
CA ILE A 7 8.57 -36.79 -29.33
C ILE A 7 7.59 -36.67 -28.15
N ILE A 8 7.00 -37.79 -27.69
CA ILE A 8 6.08 -37.79 -26.55
C ILE A 8 6.76 -37.30 -25.26
N ARG A 9 8.01 -37.71 -25.01
CA ARG A 9 8.79 -37.23 -23.85
C ARG A 9 9.12 -35.75 -23.93
N LEU A 10 9.37 -35.23 -25.13
CA LEU A 10 9.65 -33.81 -25.35
C LEU A 10 8.40 -32.96 -25.06
N VAL A 11 7.23 -33.39 -25.56
CA VAL A 11 5.95 -32.73 -25.33
C VAL A 11 5.57 -32.76 -23.84
N GLN A 12 5.82 -33.87 -23.15
CA GLN A 12 5.56 -33.96 -21.70
C GLN A 12 6.45 -33.02 -20.89
N LYS A 13 7.74 -32.91 -21.23
CA LYS A 13 8.66 -31.95 -20.60
C LYS A 13 8.26 -30.50 -20.89
N ALA A 14 7.91 -30.19 -22.13
CA ALA A 14 7.45 -28.86 -22.52
C ALA A 14 6.14 -28.48 -21.81
N GLY A 15 5.19 -29.42 -21.70
CA GLY A 15 3.94 -29.22 -20.95
C GLY A 15 4.18 -28.93 -19.48
N SER A 16 5.08 -29.69 -18.83
CA SER A 16 5.43 -29.43 -17.43
C SER A 16 6.10 -28.06 -17.24
N ALA A 17 7.04 -27.68 -18.12
CA ALA A 17 7.69 -26.37 -18.06
C ALA A 17 6.70 -25.21 -18.28
N LEU A 18 5.72 -25.39 -19.17
CA LEU A 18 4.66 -24.42 -19.42
C LEU A 18 3.78 -24.21 -18.18
N VAL A 19 3.40 -25.30 -17.49
CA VAL A 19 2.60 -25.25 -16.26
C VAL A 19 3.37 -24.53 -15.14
N PHE A 20 4.66 -24.83 -14.95
CA PHE A 20 5.49 -24.13 -13.98
C PHE A 20 5.69 -22.65 -14.33
N ALA A 21 5.84 -22.31 -15.61
CA ALA A 21 5.94 -20.92 -16.05
C ALA A 21 4.63 -20.13 -15.83
N LEU A 22 3.48 -20.76 -16.08
CA LEU A 22 2.16 -20.15 -15.86
C LEU A 22 1.86 -19.97 -14.36
N LEU A 23 2.18 -20.95 -13.52
CA LEU A 23 2.06 -20.85 -12.06
C LEU A 23 3.00 -19.79 -11.47
N SER A 24 4.22 -19.66 -12.02
CA SER A 24 5.14 -18.60 -11.63
C SER A 24 4.55 -17.22 -11.96
N ARG A 25 3.94 -17.07 -13.13
CA ARG A 25 3.27 -15.82 -13.52
C ARG A 25 2.09 -15.45 -12.62
N SER A 26 1.35 -16.42 -12.06
CA SER A 26 0.31 -16.13 -11.07
C SER A 26 0.85 -15.67 -9.71
N VAL A 27 2.05 -16.10 -9.32
CA VAL A 27 2.72 -15.61 -8.10
C VAL A 27 3.30 -14.20 -8.30
N PHE A 28 3.66 -13.85 -9.54
CA PHE A 28 4.07 -12.51 -9.95
C PHE A 28 2.91 -11.63 -10.48
N ALA A 29 1.66 -12.04 -10.28
CA ALA A 29 0.52 -11.17 -10.53
C ALA A 29 0.45 -10.14 -9.40
N SER A 30 1.23 -9.08 -9.53
CA SER A 30 1.09 -7.89 -8.69
C SER A 30 -0.36 -7.40 -8.77
N ASP A 31 -1.02 -7.34 -7.63
CA ASP A 31 -2.39 -6.84 -7.52
C ASP A 31 -2.48 -5.47 -8.23
N LEU A 32 -3.50 -5.29 -9.08
CA LEU A 32 -3.73 -4.00 -9.74
C LEU A 32 -3.91 -2.88 -8.71
N LEU A 33 -4.41 -3.20 -7.50
CA LEU A 33 -4.44 -2.23 -6.39
C LEU A 33 -3.07 -1.89 -5.85
N ALA A 34 -2.13 -2.84 -5.80
CA ALA A 34 -0.76 -2.58 -5.36
C ALA A 34 -0.05 -1.65 -6.34
N ASN A 35 -0.23 -1.86 -7.65
CA ASN A 35 0.30 -0.97 -8.69
C ASN A 35 -0.42 0.39 -8.74
N ALA A 36 -1.71 0.46 -8.38
CA ALA A 36 -2.43 1.75 -8.29
C ALA A 36 -2.01 2.58 -7.07
N LEU A 37 -1.50 1.92 -6.02
CA LEU A 37 -0.88 2.57 -4.87
C LEU A 37 0.55 3.02 -5.15
N GLU A 38 1.26 2.36 -6.07
CA GLU A 38 2.60 2.74 -6.52
C GLU A 38 2.54 3.87 -7.57
N GLY A 39 2.79 5.10 -7.13
CA GLY A 39 2.84 6.29 -8.01
C GLY A 39 2.18 7.51 -7.36
N ASP A 40 1.34 8.22 -8.11
CA ASP A 40 0.71 9.48 -7.70
C ASP A 40 -0.06 9.38 -6.38
N VAL A 41 -0.62 8.22 -6.05
CA VAL A 41 -1.34 7.99 -4.78
C VAL A 41 -0.37 7.91 -3.61
N LYS A 42 0.78 7.25 -3.76
CA LYS A 42 1.86 7.24 -2.77
C LYS A 42 2.47 8.63 -2.61
N ASP A 43 2.63 9.38 -3.69
CA ASP A 43 3.18 10.73 -3.59
C ASP A 43 2.18 11.73 -2.97
N SER A 44 0.89 11.51 -3.19
CA SER A 44 -0.18 12.35 -2.64
C SER A 44 -0.58 12.01 -1.21
N LEU A 45 -0.56 10.72 -0.83
CA LEU A 45 -1.01 10.22 0.48
C LEU A 45 0.09 9.60 1.33
N GLY A 46 1.31 9.51 0.82
CA GLY A 46 2.49 9.03 1.54
C GLY A 46 2.82 9.89 2.74
N SER A 47 3.51 9.30 3.73
CA SER A 47 3.82 9.96 5.00
C SER A 47 4.53 11.33 4.90
N GLY A 48 5.20 11.62 3.79
CA GLY A 48 5.88 12.89 3.51
C GLY A 48 5.08 13.90 2.67
N SER A 49 3.86 13.56 2.23
CA SER A 49 3.10 14.34 1.26
C SER A 49 2.62 15.69 1.83
N MET A 50 2.30 16.62 0.93
CA MET A 50 1.69 17.90 1.32
C MET A 50 0.34 17.72 2.00
N PHE A 51 -0.42 16.66 1.68
CA PHE A 51 -1.72 16.40 2.28
C PHE A 51 -1.60 16.28 3.82
N TRP A 52 -0.72 15.42 4.32
CA TRP A 52 -0.53 15.23 5.76
C TRP A 52 -0.06 16.49 6.45
N LYS A 53 0.84 17.24 5.82
CA LYS A 53 1.34 18.52 6.36
C LYS A 53 0.23 19.55 6.49
N VAL A 54 -0.59 19.72 5.47
CA VAL A 54 -1.71 20.67 5.47
C VAL A 54 -2.80 20.23 6.44
N PHE A 55 -3.16 18.93 6.44
CA PHE A 55 -4.17 18.37 7.34
C PHE A 55 -3.80 18.57 8.81
N ILE A 56 -2.57 18.20 9.20
CA ILE A 56 -2.07 18.38 10.58
C ILE A 56 -2.03 19.86 10.95
N LEU A 57 -1.63 20.74 10.03
CA LEU A 57 -1.56 22.18 10.29
C LEU A 57 -2.96 22.77 10.54
N VAL A 58 -3.95 22.40 9.72
CA VAL A 58 -5.35 22.82 9.92
C VAL A 58 -5.89 22.28 11.25
N ASP A 59 -5.63 21.01 11.56
CA ASP A 59 -6.10 20.38 12.79
C ASP A 59 -5.51 21.04 14.04
N ILE A 60 -4.22 21.37 14.04
CA ILE A 60 -3.57 22.10 15.14
C ILE A 60 -4.16 23.52 15.30
N ILE A 61 -4.47 24.23 14.21
CA ILE A 61 -5.09 25.56 14.30
C ILE A 61 -6.49 25.46 14.91
N LEU A 62 -7.30 24.50 14.46
CA LEU A 62 -8.64 24.25 15.00
C LEU A 62 -8.58 23.80 16.47
N ALA A 63 -7.64 22.93 16.81
CA ALA A 63 -7.35 22.50 18.18
C ALA A 63 -6.99 23.68 19.08
N THR A 64 -6.13 24.56 18.58
CA THR A 64 -5.67 25.74 19.31
C THR A 64 -6.83 26.71 19.52
N ALA A 65 -7.65 26.96 18.50
CA ALA A 65 -8.85 27.77 18.62
C ALA A 65 -9.85 27.18 19.63
N MET A 66 -10.05 25.86 19.60
CA MET A 66 -10.90 25.14 20.55
C MET A 66 -10.32 25.15 21.97
N ALA A 67 -9.01 25.01 22.15
CA ALA A 67 -8.33 25.06 23.44
C ALA A 67 -8.40 26.46 24.05
N VAL A 68 -8.24 27.51 23.25
CA VAL A 68 -8.39 28.91 23.70
C VAL A 68 -9.83 29.21 24.11
N LYS A 69 -10.81 28.76 23.32
CA LYS A 69 -12.24 28.95 23.62
C LYS A 69 -12.70 28.16 24.85
N SER A 70 -12.29 26.90 24.97
CA SER A 70 -12.69 26.01 26.06
C SER A 70 -11.83 26.16 27.31
N LYS A 71 -10.67 26.82 27.21
CA LYS A 71 -9.61 26.86 28.23
C LYS A 71 -9.15 25.47 28.68
N ASN A 72 -9.35 24.45 27.84
CA ASN A 72 -9.04 23.07 28.14
C ASN A 72 -7.91 22.56 27.21
N PRO A 73 -6.69 22.36 27.73
CA PRO A 73 -5.56 21.89 26.93
C PRO A 73 -5.70 20.41 26.49
N MET A 74 -6.67 19.67 27.03
CA MET A 74 -6.92 18.26 26.69
C MET A 74 -7.31 18.05 25.21
N VAL A 75 -7.76 19.10 24.52
CA VAL A 75 -8.07 19.08 23.08
C VAL A 75 -6.84 18.69 22.23
N PHE A 76 -5.63 19.05 22.66
CA PHE A 76 -4.39 18.70 21.96
C PHE A 76 -4.07 17.20 21.98
N ILE A 77 -4.56 16.47 22.99
CA ILE A 77 -4.39 15.01 23.06
C ILE A 77 -5.21 14.34 21.96
N GLY A 78 -6.44 14.81 21.73
CA GLY A 78 -7.29 14.33 20.65
C GLY A 78 -6.66 14.55 19.28
N VAL A 79 -6.05 15.73 19.06
CA VAL A 79 -5.38 16.10 17.81
C VAL A 79 -4.13 15.26 17.57
N THR A 80 -3.38 14.98 18.63
CA THR A 80 -2.24 14.07 18.56
C THR A 80 -2.69 12.67 18.15
N ALA A 81 -3.78 12.15 18.74
CA ALA A 81 -4.31 10.84 18.37
C ALA A 81 -4.86 10.78 16.94
N VAL A 82 -5.62 11.81 16.53
CA VAL A 82 -6.23 11.90 15.18
C VAL A 82 -5.19 12.08 14.08
N ALA A 83 -4.08 12.77 14.35
CA ALA A 83 -2.98 12.87 13.41
C ALA A 83 -2.10 11.61 13.41
N PHE A 84 -1.80 11.05 14.58
CA PHE A 84 -0.83 9.97 14.73
C PHE A 84 -1.37 8.61 14.29
N ILE A 85 -2.64 8.28 14.61
CA ILE A 85 -3.22 6.97 14.29
C ILE A 85 -3.26 6.74 12.76
N PRO A 86 -3.80 7.66 11.93
CA PRO A 86 -3.83 7.46 10.49
C PRO A 86 -2.42 7.46 9.87
N ALA A 87 -1.53 8.35 10.33
CA ALA A 87 -0.15 8.39 9.84
C ALA A 87 0.63 7.09 10.16
N PHE A 88 0.43 6.53 11.36
CA PHE A 88 0.99 5.25 11.76
C PHE A 88 0.43 4.09 10.95
N LEU A 89 -0.89 4.04 10.77
CA LEU A 89 -1.54 2.98 10.00
C LEU A 89 -1.09 2.98 8.53
N LEU A 90 -1.03 4.16 7.91
CA LEU A 90 -0.55 4.25 6.52
C LEU A 90 0.92 3.90 6.40
N LYS A 91 1.77 4.31 7.34
CA LYS A 91 3.19 3.97 7.29
C LYS A 91 3.50 2.50 7.63
N THR A 92 2.60 1.80 8.32
CA THR A 92 2.85 0.41 8.73
C THR A 92 2.21 -0.59 7.78
N PHE A 93 1.06 -0.25 7.19
CA PHE A 93 0.25 -1.18 6.41
C PHE A 93 0.10 -0.81 4.93
N VAL A 94 0.47 0.42 4.54
CA VAL A 94 0.28 0.93 3.17
C VAL A 94 1.61 1.26 2.49
N PHE A 95 2.59 1.80 3.21
CA PHE A 95 3.88 2.26 2.67
C PHE A 95 5.09 1.63 3.34
#